data_AF-F4QCA0-F1
#
_entry.id   AF-F4QCA0-F1
#
_cell.length_a   1.000
_cell.length_b   1.000
_cell.length_c   1.000
_cell.angle_alpha   90.00
_cell.angle_beta   90.00
_cell.angle_gamma   90.00
#
_symmetry.space_group_name_H-M   'P 1'
#
loop_
_entity.id
_entity.type
_entity.pdbx_description
1 polymer ?
#
loop_
_entity_poly.entity_id
_entity_poly.type
_entity_poly.pdbx_seq_one_letter_code
_entity_poly.pdbx_strand_id
1 'polypeptide(L)'
;MNIDTRSQLEKYQKNSYDLIRRTRDLVDSIHNNNNNDNDNGASNLMDLMMKLKQESLNIDSTLSQQDEVLDQQKSRNDALQEKCQSLVYQKEVLKQEIEHLQQSFSFDLNNPSLNLPIYLSSDQNQQDNSHQIIESLEKEMTLRISKLNELEEWKQSCKKAKEELNKRQKELDSFESKLKSNHITLQQIIKPLQPNISVQPLPSLQQQHDHQLLVLAPPPLYNLYHEIQVFKDLFYNRLTIDIQCKTDIDVLRNQLYRGAGGSTGTAATTNQPFPISIALSIPSTKNQSTLLLEFYYYPIMKLVTVNPSLDGNEQAGQQILEPLAKDKGLYHNYFESETDLNVNKQQLIGKPFIWAQYITGLSFLPDLAVEDISNKDYHLQDFKPKTSNEILTEIITSF
;
A
#
# COMPACT_ATOMS: atom_id res chain seq x y z
N MET A 1 -17.23 27.50 78.81
CA MET A 1 -17.68 28.10 80.09
C MET A 1 -16.46 28.69 80.77
N ASN A 2 -16.45 29.99 81.04
CA ASN A 2 -15.28 30.66 81.63
C ASN A 2 -15.19 30.24 83.10
N ILE A 3 -14.19 29.44 83.46
CA ILE A 3 -14.04 28.85 84.80
C ILE A 3 -14.04 29.93 85.90
N ASP A 4 -13.59 31.14 85.54
CA ASP A 4 -13.50 32.28 86.44
C ASP A 4 -14.86 32.85 86.89
N THR A 5 -15.88 32.89 86.03
CA THR A 5 -17.18 33.53 86.40
C THR A 5 -18.01 32.63 87.32
N ARG A 6 -17.91 31.31 87.15
CA ARG A 6 -18.52 30.35 88.08
C ARG A 6 -17.87 30.42 89.46
N SER A 7 -16.55 30.49 89.51
CA SER A 7 -15.78 30.66 90.75
C SER A 7 -16.16 31.97 91.48
N GLN A 8 -16.39 33.05 90.72
CA GLN A 8 -16.87 34.33 91.27
C GLN A 8 -18.29 34.24 91.83
N LEU A 9 -19.23 33.59 91.13
CA LEU A 9 -20.59 33.40 91.60
C LEU A 9 -20.62 32.57 92.90
N GLU A 10 -19.87 31.47 92.96
CA GLU A 10 -19.74 30.64 94.16
C GLU A 10 -19.16 31.43 95.34
N LYS A 11 -18.21 32.35 95.08
CA LYS A 11 -17.66 33.26 96.09
C LYS A 11 -18.70 34.27 96.61
N TYR A 12 -19.47 34.92 95.73
CA TYR A 12 -20.50 35.88 96.13
C TYR A 12 -21.65 35.21 96.90
N GLN A 13 -22.05 34.01 96.48
CA GLN A 13 -23.03 33.22 97.22
C GLN A 13 -22.54 32.89 98.63
N LYS A 14 -21.30 32.41 98.76
CA LYS A 14 -20.69 32.11 100.07
C LYS A 14 -20.63 33.34 100.97
N ASN A 15 -20.17 34.48 100.43
CA ASN A 15 -20.14 35.75 101.15
C ASN A 15 -21.55 36.17 101.63
N SER A 16 -22.57 36.00 100.78
CA SER A 16 -23.96 36.33 101.12
C SER A 16 -24.48 35.45 102.25
N TYR A 17 -24.21 34.14 102.22
CA TYR A 17 -24.56 33.23 103.31
C TYR A 17 -23.90 33.61 104.63
N ASP A 18 -22.60 33.95 104.61
CA ASP A 18 -21.87 34.40 105.80
C ASP A 18 -22.42 35.73 106.35
N LEU A 19 -22.81 36.67 105.47
CA LEU A 19 -23.44 37.93 105.85
C LEU A 19 -24.84 37.75 106.43
N ILE A 20 -25.67 36.86 105.87
CA ILE A 20 -26.99 36.52 106.43
C ILE A 20 -26.83 35.93 107.83
N ARG A 21 -25.86 35.02 108.02
CA ARG A 21 -25.57 34.43 109.33
C ARG A 21 -25.16 35.48 110.35
N ARG A 22 -24.24 36.39 110.00
CA ARG A 22 -23.82 37.50 110.89
C ARG A 22 -24.95 38.46 111.21
N THR A 23 -25.78 38.80 110.23
CA THR A 23 -26.99 39.64 110.41
C THR A 23 -27.93 38.97 111.42
N ARG A 24 -28.19 37.67 111.26
CA ARG A 24 -29.01 36.89 112.19
C ARG A 24 -28.42 36.88 113.60
N ASP A 25 -27.14 36.54 113.74
CA ASP A 25 -26.46 36.49 115.04
C ASP A 25 -26.49 37.87 115.75
N LEU A 26 -26.39 38.96 114.99
CA LEU A 26 -26.46 40.33 115.49
C LEU A 26 -27.90 40.74 115.90
N VAL A 27 -28.92 40.34 115.14
CA VAL A 27 -30.33 40.53 115.52
C VAL A 27 -30.67 39.76 116.79
N ASP A 28 -30.22 38.49 116.89
CA ASP A 28 -30.40 37.66 118.08
C ASP A 28 -29.68 38.27 119.30
N SER A 29 -28.53 38.93 119.09
CA SER A 29 -27.79 39.64 120.14
C SER A 29 -28.48 40.93 120.60
N ILE A 30 -29.06 41.71 119.68
CA ILE A 30 -29.85 42.91 119.99
C ILE A 30 -31.14 42.53 120.74
N HIS A 31 -31.81 41.45 120.33
CA HIS A 31 -33.05 40.99 120.98
C HIS A 31 -32.85 40.52 122.43
N ASN A 32 -31.67 39.99 122.76
CA ASN A 32 -31.36 39.47 124.09
C ASN A 32 -30.78 40.53 125.08
N ASN A 33 -30.31 41.69 124.61
CA ASN A 33 -29.72 42.76 125.45
C ASN A 33 -30.65 43.97 125.55
N ASN A 34 -31.41 44.08 126.64
CA ASN A 34 -32.51 45.06 126.81
C ASN A 34 -32.08 46.42 127.43
N ASN A 35 -30.83 46.87 127.28
CA ASN A 35 -30.34 48.11 127.92
C ASN A 35 -29.45 49.00 127.00
N ASN A 36 -29.88 50.26 126.84
CA ASN A 36 -29.20 51.53 126.53
C ASN A 36 -28.13 51.69 125.41
N ASP A 37 -27.71 50.67 124.67
CA ASP A 37 -26.74 50.81 123.53
C ASP A 37 -27.35 50.48 122.14
N ASN A 38 -28.65 50.71 121.97
CA ASN A 38 -29.40 50.34 120.75
C ASN A 38 -28.94 51.04 119.46
N ASP A 39 -28.35 52.24 119.54
CA ASP A 39 -27.99 53.01 118.35
C ASP A 39 -26.81 52.41 117.58
N ASN A 40 -25.83 51.80 118.27
CA ASN A 40 -24.68 51.16 117.62
C ASN A 40 -25.03 49.82 116.97
N GLY A 41 -25.96 49.06 117.57
CA GLY A 41 -26.46 47.80 117.01
C GLY A 41 -27.24 48.01 115.71
N ALA A 42 -28.11 49.03 115.67
CA ALA A 42 -28.88 49.38 114.48
C ALA A 42 -27.99 49.84 113.32
N SER A 43 -26.93 50.62 113.61
CA SER A 43 -25.96 51.07 112.60
C SER A 43 -25.19 49.90 111.98
N ASN A 44 -24.71 48.95 112.81
CA ASN A 44 -24.01 47.75 112.33
C ASN A 44 -24.93 46.81 111.53
N LEU A 45 -26.21 46.70 111.92
CA LEU A 45 -27.20 45.93 111.18
C LEU A 45 -27.45 46.55 109.80
N MET A 46 -27.58 47.87 109.72
CA MET A 46 -27.77 48.60 108.47
C MET A 46 -26.57 48.41 107.52
N ASP A 47 -25.35 48.45 108.04
CA ASP A 47 -24.13 48.19 107.26
C ASP A 47 -24.08 46.75 106.71
N LEU A 48 -24.49 45.75 107.52
CA LEU A 48 -24.61 44.35 107.05
C LEU A 48 -25.70 44.19 106.00
N MET A 49 -26.86 44.85 106.15
CA MET A 49 -27.93 44.83 105.14
C MET A 49 -27.50 45.51 103.83
N MET A 50 -26.75 46.62 103.91
CA MET A 50 -26.17 47.27 102.74
C MET A 50 -25.17 46.36 102.03
N LYS A 51 -24.29 45.68 102.78
CA LYS A 51 -23.35 44.69 102.24
C LYS A 51 -24.06 43.51 101.58
N LEU A 52 -25.13 43.00 102.20
CA LEU A 52 -25.93 41.91 101.63
C LEU A 52 -26.62 42.34 100.33
N LYS A 53 -27.20 43.54 100.30
CA LYS A 53 -27.80 44.12 99.10
C LYS A 53 -26.77 44.28 97.99
N GLN A 54 -25.56 44.72 98.32
CA GLN A 54 -24.46 44.84 97.37
C GLN A 54 -24.06 43.48 96.79
N GLU A 55 -23.95 42.43 97.61
CA GLU A 55 -23.62 41.09 97.11
C GLU A 55 -24.76 40.47 96.28
N SER A 56 -26.02 40.74 96.61
CA SER A 56 -27.16 40.35 95.77
C SER A 56 -27.06 40.99 94.37
N LEU A 57 -26.74 42.29 94.31
CA LEU A 57 -26.53 42.99 93.03
C LEU A 57 -25.35 42.43 92.25
N ASN A 58 -24.27 42.02 92.93
CA ASN A 58 -23.12 41.37 92.28
C ASN A 58 -23.50 40.01 91.68
N ILE A 59 -24.32 39.22 92.38
CA ILE A 59 -24.85 37.94 91.91
C ILE A 59 -25.71 38.15 90.66
N ASP A 60 -26.67 39.08 90.72
CA ASP A 60 -27.58 39.38 89.60
C ASP A 60 -26.81 39.87 88.37
N SER A 61 -25.82 40.73 88.57
CA SER A 61 -24.92 41.20 87.50
C SER A 61 -24.13 40.06 86.87
N THR A 62 -23.56 39.16 87.69
CA THR A 62 -22.79 38.00 87.21
C THR A 62 -23.68 36.99 86.47
N LEU A 63 -24.90 36.76 86.95
CA LEU A 63 -25.89 35.91 86.29
C LEU A 63 -26.30 36.50 84.94
N SER A 64 -26.61 37.79 84.88
CA SER A 64 -26.94 38.47 83.63
C SER A 64 -25.81 38.39 82.60
N GLN A 65 -24.54 38.50 83.04
CA GLN A 65 -23.38 38.31 82.16
C GLN A 65 -23.26 36.85 81.68
N GLN A 66 -23.57 35.87 82.52
CA GLN A 66 -23.56 34.46 82.13
C GLN A 66 -24.65 34.15 81.11
N ASP A 67 -25.85 34.69 81.29
CA ASP A 67 -26.96 34.54 80.34
C ASP A 67 -26.59 35.14 78.97
N GLU A 68 -25.98 36.33 78.94
CA GLU A 68 -25.54 36.95 77.69
C GLU A 68 -24.47 36.10 76.96
N VAL A 69 -23.46 35.58 77.69
CA VAL A 69 -22.44 34.70 77.10
C VAL A 69 -23.04 33.39 76.61
N LEU A 70 -24.02 32.85 77.33
CA LEU A 70 -24.70 31.61 76.97
C LEU A 70 -25.57 31.80 75.72
N ASP A 71 -26.24 32.93 75.59
CA ASP A 71 -27.01 33.28 74.39
C ASP A 71 -26.10 33.54 73.18
N GLN A 72 -24.95 34.20 73.36
CA GLN A 72 -23.95 34.33 72.31
C GLN A 72 -23.40 32.97 71.86
N GLN A 73 -23.16 32.04 72.80
CA GLN A 73 -22.71 30.69 72.48
C GLN A 73 -23.79 29.87 71.76
N LYS A 74 -25.05 29.96 72.20
CA LYS A 74 -26.18 29.34 71.52
C LYS A 74 -26.29 29.85 70.08
N SER A 75 -26.33 31.17 69.89
CA SER A 75 -26.40 31.78 68.56
C SER A 75 -25.26 31.33 67.64
N ARG A 76 -24.03 31.27 68.17
CA ARG A 76 -22.87 30.75 67.43
C ARG A 76 -23.03 29.27 67.07
N ASN A 77 -23.56 28.46 67.97
CA ASN A 77 -23.77 27.04 67.75
C ASN A 77 -24.85 26.79 66.69
N ASP A 78 -25.93 27.58 66.72
CA ASP A 78 -26.99 27.53 65.72
C ASP A 78 -26.46 27.90 64.33
N ALA A 79 -25.63 28.94 64.23
CA ALA A 79 -24.98 29.32 62.96
C ALA A 79 -24.03 28.24 62.42
N LEU A 80 -23.29 27.55 63.31
CA LEU A 80 -22.45 26.42 62.90
C LEU A 80 -23.28 25.21 62.45
N GLN A 81 -24.40 24.95 63.13
CA GLN A 81 -25.32 23.88 62.78
C GLN A 81 -25.95 24.12 61.39
N GLU A 82 -26.37 25.35 61.09
CA GLU A 82 -26.87 25.74 59.76
C GLU A 82 -25.80 25.53 58.68
N LYS A 83 -24.55 25.93 58.94
CA LYS A 83 -23.43 25.69 58.01
C LYS A 83 -23.17 24.21 57.78
N CYS A 84 -23.25 23.38 58.82
CA CYS A 84 -23.12 21.93 58.69
C CYS A 84 -24.26 21.33 57.84
N GLN A 85 -25.51 21.78 58.04
CA GLN A 85 -26.64 21.32 57.23
C GLN A 85 -26.49 21.71 55.76
N SER A 86 -26.03 22.92 55.47
CA SER A 86 -25.74 23.37 54.10
C SER A 86 -24.67 22.51 53.42
N LEU A 87 -23.57 22.18 54.12
CA LEU A 87 -22.52 21.32 53.58
C LEU A 87 -22.99 19.87 53.37
N VAL A 88 -23.85 19.34 54.25
CA VAL A 88 -24.45 18.01 54.07
C VAL A 88 -25.34 17.98 52.84
N TYR A 89 -26.16 19.01 52.63
CA TYR A 89 -26.98 19.14 51.43
C TYR A 89 -26.12 19.20 50.17
N GLN A 90 -25.08 20.04 50.15
CA GLN A 90 -24.17 20.16 49.00
C GLN A 90 -23.47 18.84 48.67
N LYS A 91 -23.02 18.10 49.69
CA LYS A 91 -22.42 16.77 49.51
C LYS A 91 -23.41 15.80 48.85
N GLU A 92 -24.66 15.80 49.28
CA GLU A 92 -25.68 14.88 48.75
C GLU A 92 -26.03 15.23 47.29
N VAL A 93 -26.15 16.51 46.96
CA VAL A 93 -26.36 16.97 45.57
C VAL A 93 -25.21 16.53 44.66
N LEU A 94 -23.96 16.77 45.06
CA LEU A 94 -22.79 16.37 44.27
C LEU A 94 -22.70 14.85 44.11
N LYS A 95 -23.07 14.10 45.15
CA LYS A 95 -23.11 12.63 45.07
C LYS A 95 -24.14 12.16 44.05
N GLN A 96 -25.35 12.73 44.07
CA GLN A 96 -26.39 12.42 43.08
C GLN A 96 -25.97 12.81 41.66
N GLU A 97 -25.30 13.95 41.50
CA GLU A 97 -24.79 14.39 40.20
C GLU A 97 -23.72 13.43 39.66
N ILE A 98 -22.79 12.97 40.51
CA ILE A 98 -21.78 11.96 40.13
C ILE A 98 -22.46 10.63 39.75
N GLU A 99 -23.42 10.16 40.53
CA GLU A 99 -24.16 8.92 40.22
C GLU A 99 -24.92 9.06 38.90
N HIS A 100 -25.56 10.20 38.66
CA HIS A 100 -26.23 10.49 37.40
C HIS A 100 -25.25 10.49 36.22
N LEU A 101 -24.08 11.15 36.36
CA LEU A 101 -23.05 11.17 35.32
C LEU A 101 -22.50 9.77 35.02
N GLN A 102 -22.30 8.94 36.05
CA GLN A 102 -21.85 7.55 35.87
C GLN A 102 -22.89 6.68 35.15
N GLN A 103 -24.18 6.88 35.44
CA GLN A 103 -25.26 6.14 34.78
C GLN A 103 -25.54 6.62 33.36
N SER A 104 -25.44 7.93 33.10
CA SER A 104 -25.71 8.50 31.77
C SER A 104 -24.54 8.34 30.79
N PHE A 105 -23.32 8.18 31.28
CA PHE A 105 -22.11 7.95 30.47
C PHE A 105 -21.48 6.58 30.72
N SER A 106 -22.28 5.51 30.76
CA SER A 106 -21.72 4.15 30.75
C SER A 106 -21.12 3.82 29.37
N PHE A 107 -19.93 4.37 29.09
CA PHE A 107 -19.13 4.02 27.93
C PHE A 107 -18.40 2.71 28.23
N ASP A 108 -18.92 1.60 27.71
CA ASP A 108 -18.28 0.30 27.86
C ASP A 108 -17.16 0.14 26.82
N LEU A 109 -15.92 0.30 27.28
CA LEU A 109 -14.71 0.06 26.49
C LEU A 109 -14.59 -1.39 26.01
N ASN A 110 -15.27 -2.33 26.65
CA ASN A 110 -15.24 -3.75 26.27
C ASN A 110 -16.34 -4.12 25.27
N ASN A 111 -17.09 -3.14 24.75
CA ASN A 111 -18.15 -3.42 23.80
C ASN A 111 -17.55 -3.98 22.49
N PRO A 112 -17.87 -5.24 22.12
CA PRO A 112 -17.29 -5.89 20.93
C PRO A 112 -17.69 -5.20 19.62
N SER A 113 -18.74 -4.37 19.60
CA SER A 113 -19.11 -3.59 18.41
C SER A 113 -18.13 -2.45 18.10
N LEU A 114 -17.32 -2.02 19.08
CA LEU A 114 -16.31 -0.97 18.88
C LEU A 114 -15.09 -1.48 18.09
N ASN A 115 -14.91 -2.80 17.98
CA ASN A 115 -13.83 -3.46 17.24
C ASN A 115 -12.46 -2.80 17.49
N LEU A 116 -12.20 -2.49 18.76
CA LEU A 116 -10.98 -1.83 19.20
C LEU A 116 -9.80 -2.80 19.04
N PRO A 117 -8.64 -2.33 18.56
CA PRO A 117 -7.46 -3.18 18.41
C PRO A 117 -7.05 -3.78 19.76
N ILE A 118 -6.64 -5.05 19.74
CA ILE A 118 -6.27 -5.88 20.92
C ILE A 118 -5.25 -5.17 21.84
N TYR A 119 -4.40 -4.33 21.27
CA TYR A 119 -3.39 -3.56 22.01
C TYR A 119 -3.95 -2.48 22.95
N LEU A 120 -5.20 -2.05 22.76
CA LEU A 120 -5.89 -1.14 23.70
C LEU A 120 -6.52 -1.87 24.89
N SER A 121 -6.64 -3.20 24.81
CA SER A 121 -7.25 -4.05 25.85
C SER A 121 -6.24 -4.53 26.89
N SER A 122 -4.94 -4.36 26.64
CA SER A 122 -3.85 -4.81 27.52
C SER A 122 -3.03 -3.62 28.03
N ASP A 123 -3.50 -2.99 29.10
CA ASP A 123 -2.70 -2.65 30.28
C ASP A 123 -3.36 -1.52 31.10
N GLN A 124 -3.72 -1.87 32.33
CA GLN A 124 -4.21 -0.95 33.34
C GLN A 124 -3.07 -0.15 33.97
N ASN A 125 -2.60 0.89 33.29
CA ASN A 125 -1.84 1.98 33.92
C ASN A 125 -2.27 3.31 33.29
N GLN A 126 -3.46 3.77 33.70
CA GLN A 126 -4.17 4.91 33.12
C GLN A 126 -4.02 6.20 33.94
N GLN A 127 -2.85 6.85 33.90
CA GLN A 127 -2.83 8.28 34.31
C GLN A 127 -2.10 9.22 33.35
N ASP A 128 -1.19 8.74 32.49
CA ASP A 128 -0.48 9.58 31.50
C ASP A 128 -0.65 9.16 30.03
N ASN A 129 -1.40 8.08 29.73
CA ASN A 129 -1.40 7.46 28.39
C ASN A 129 -2.57 7.87 27.47
N SER A 130 -3.39 8.87 27.84
CA SER A 130 -4.55 9.28 27.02
C SER A 130 -4.14 9.79 25.64
N HIS A 131 -3.06 10.57 25.54
CA HIS A 131 -2.54 11.04 24.26
C HIS A 131 -1.98 9.89 23.39
N GLN A 132 -1.39 8.86 23.99
CA GLN A 132 -0.86 7.70 23.26
C GLN A 132 -1.99 6.83 22.67
N ILE A 133 -3.12 6.74 23.36
CA ILE A 133 -4.31 6.04 22.85
C ILE A 133 -4.89 6.77 21.64
N ILE A 134 -5.00 8.11 21.71
CA ILE A 134 -5.47 8.92 20.58
C ILE A 134 -4.53 8.78 19.38
N GLU A 135 -3.22 8.91 19.59
CA GLU A 135 -2.23 8.73 18.52
C GLU A 135 -2.30 7.33 17.88
N SER A 136 -2.60 6.30 18.69
CA SER A 136 -2.76 4.93 18.19
C SER A 136 -4.03 4.77 17.33
N LEU A 137 -5.13 5.40 17.73
CA LEU A 137 -6.37 5.42 16.93
C LEU A 137 -6.20 6.21 15.62
N GLU A 138 -5.46 7.32 15.65
CA GLU A 138 -5.12 8.10 14.46
C GLU A 138 -4.26 7.29 13.47
N LYS A 139 -3.28 6.52 13.98
CA LYS A 139 -2.48 5.59 13.17
C LYS A 139 -3.36 4.50 12.56
N GLU A 140 -4.29 3.93 13.31
CA GLU A 140 -5.21 2.93 12.78
C GLU A 140 -6.14 3.51 11.71
N MET A 141 -6.68 4.70 11.94
CA MET A 141 -7.51 5.42 10.97
C MET A 141 -6.73 5.66 9.66
N THR A 142 -5.48 6.13 9.78
CA THR A 142 -4.59 6.35 8.63
C THR A 142 -4.34 5.05 7.87
N LEU A 143 -4.11 3.94 8.58
CA LEU A 143 -3.91 2.63 7.98
C LEU A 143 -5.17 2.14 7.26
N ARG A 144 -6.36 2.33 7.85
CA ARG A 144 -7.64 1.97 7.21
C ARG A 144 -7.89 2.81 5.95
N ILE A 145 -7.56 4.10 5.97
CA ILE A 145 -7.63 4.98 4.79
C ILE A 145 -6.68 4.49 3.69
N SER A 146 -5.43 4.14 4.01
CA SER A 146 -4.48 3.59 3.04
C SER A 146 -5.00 2.32 2.39
N LYS A 147 -5.53 1.38 3.19
CA LYS A 147 -6.13 0.14 2.68
C LYS A 147 -7.34 0.39 1.79
N LEU A 148 -8.17 1.39 2.11
CA LEU A 148 -9.30 1.76 1.25
C LEU A 148 -8.81 2.28 -0.11
N ASN A 149 -7.76 3.10 -0.13
CA ASN A 149 -7.17 3.59 -1.37
C ASN A 149 -6.60 2.43 -2.22
N GLU A 150 -5.88 1.49 -1.61
CA GLU A 150 -5.39 0.28 -2.29
C GLU A 150 -6.52 -0.56 -2.88
N LEU A 151 -7.64 -0.71 -2.16
CA LEU A 151 -8.82 -1.42 -2.66
C LEU A 151 -9.47 -0.70 -3.84
N GLU A 152 -9.54 0.64 -3.80
CA GLU A 152 -10.05 1.46 -4.90
C GLU A 152 -9.17 1.30 -6.16
N GLU A 153 -7.85 1.36 -6.00
CA GLU A 153 -6.89 1.14 -7.09
C GLU A 153 -6.99 -0.27 -7.68
N TRP A 154 -7.13 -1.28 -6.82
CA TRP A 154 -7.29 -2.67 -7.24
C TRP A 154 -8.61 -2.89 -8.00
N LYS A 155 -9.69 -2.25 -7.54
CA LYS A 155 -11.00 -2.27 -8.21
C LYS A 155 -10.94 -1.58 -9.58
N GLN A 156 -10.25 -0.43 -9.68
CA GLN A 156 -10.03 0.25 -10.97
C GLN A 156 -9.20 -0.60 -11.93
N SER A 157 -8.15 -1.26 -11.43
CA SER A 157 -7.31 -2.16 -12.23
C SER A 157 -8.10 -3.37 -12.74
N CYS A 158 -8.94 -3.98 -11.88
CA CYS A 158 -9.85 -5.05 -12.29
C CYS A 158 -10.84 -4.60 -13.37
N LYS A 159 -11.37 -3.38 -13.27
CA LYS A 159 -12.26 -2.81 -14.28
C LYS A 159 -11.55 -2.66 -15.63
N LYS A 160 -10.34 -2.09 -15.65
CA LYS A 160 -9.51 -1.95 -16.85
C LYS A 160 -9.20 -3.31 -17.49
N ALA A 161 -8.78 -4.28 -16.69
CA ALA A 161 -8.49 -5.63 -17.17
C ALA A 161 -9.73 -6.30 -17.80
N LYS A 162 -10.92 -6.12 -17.20
CA LYS A 162 -12.19 -6.64 -17.75
C LYS A 162 -12.57 -5.95 -19.07
N GLU A 163 -12.37 -4.65 -19.19
CA GLU A 163 -12.59 -3.91 -20.44
C GLU A 163 -11.65 -4.38 -21.55
N GLU A 164 -10.36 -4.59 -21.23
CA GLU A 164 -9.37 -5.13 -22.15
C GLU A 164 -9.70 -6.55 -22.61
N LEU A 165 -10.15 -7.42 -21.69
CA LEU A 165 -10.62 -8.77 -22.01
C LEU A 165 -11.80 -8.72 -22.99
N ASN A 166 -12.81 -7.89 -22.71
CA ASN A 166 -13.95 -7.71 -23.60
C ASN A 166 -13.54 -7.18 -24.99
N LYS A 167 -12.54 -6.29 -25.06
CA LYS A 167 -12.00 -5.81 -26.34
C LYS A 167 -11.31 -6.93 -27.11
N ARG A 168 -10.43 -7.70 -26.45
CA ARG A 168 -9.75 -8.86 -27.06
C ARG A 168 -10.74 -9.93 -27.51
N GLN A 169 -11.80 -10.19 -26.76
CA GLN A 169 -12.84 -11.14 -27.16
C GLN A 169 -13.55 -10.68 -28.43
N LYS A 170 -13.93 -9.40 -28.53
CA LYS A 170 -14.54 -8.85 -29.76
C LYS A 170 -13.61 -8.92 -30.96
N GLU A 171 -12.31 -8.67 -30.75
CA GLU A 171 -11.30 -8.83 -31.78
C GLU A 171 -11.21 -10.30 -32.23
N LEU A 172 -11.20 -11.24 -31.28
CA LEU A 172 -11.20 -12.67 -31.56
C LEU A 172 -12.45 -13.12 -32.34
N ASP A 173 -13.64 -12.68 -31.93
CA ASP A 173 -14.90 -12.97 -32.64
C ASP A 173 -14.89 -12.40 -34.06
N SER A 174 -14.30 -11.21 -34.25
CA SER A 174 -14.10 -10.58 -35.55
C SER A 174 -13.10 -11.37 -36.42
N PHE A 175 -11.99 -11.82 -35.83
CA PHE A 175 -11.02 -12.69 -36.51
C PHE A 175 -11.63 -14.04 -36.90
N GLU A 176 -12.39 -14.68 -36.00
CA GLU A 176 -13.09 -15.93 -36.29
C GLU A 176 -14.10 -15.75 -37.43
N SER A 177 -14.84 -14.64 -37.41
CA SER A 177 -15.78 -14.29 -38.49
C SER A 177 -15.05 -14.10 -39.83
N LYS A 178 -13.91 -13.37 -39.83
CA LYS A 178 -13.06 -13.20 -41.02
C LYS A 178 -12.47 -14.51 -41.52
N LEU A 179 -12.06 -15.40 -40.61
CA LEU A 179 -11.57 -16.73 -40.96
C LEU A 179 -12.70 -17.53 -41.59
N LYS A 180 -13.89 -17.61 -40.99
CA LYS A 180 -15.03 -18.32 -41.59
C LYS A 180 -15.42 -17.75 -42.95
N SER A 181 -15.45 -16.42 -43.11
CA SER A 181 -15.79 -15.78 -44.38
C SER A 181 -14.73 -16.01 -45.47
N ASN A 182 -13.44 -15.95 -45.12
CA ASN A 182 -12.34 -16.10 -46.08
C ASN A 182 -12.00 -17.57 -46.36
N HIS A 183 -12.18 -18.48 -45.40
CA HIS A 183 -11.85 -19.90 -45.52
C HIS A 183 -12.86 -20.63 -46.42
N ILE A 184 -14.11 -20.18 -46.45
CA ILE A 184 -15.10 -20.63 -47.44
C ILE A 184 -14.66 -20.18 -48.85
N THR A 185 -14.23 -18.93 -48.99
CA THR A 185 -13.81 -18.36 -50.28
C THR A 185 -12.50 -18.97 -50.80
N LEU A 186 -11.47 -19.12 -49.95
CA LEU A 186 -10.19 -19.74 -50.32
C LEU A 186 -10.35 -21.22 -50.67
N GLN A 187 -11.11 -22.01 -49.90
CA GLN A 187 -11.38 -23.40 -50.29
C GLN A 187 -12.14 -23.51 -51.61
N GLN A 188 -13.08 -22.59 -51.88
CA GLN A 188 -13.80 -22.56 -53.16
C GLN A 188 -12.88 -22.18 -54.34
N ILE A 189 -11.92 -21.27 -54.13
CA ILE A 189 -10.93 -20.87 -55.15
C ILE A 189 -9.85 -21.95 -55.35
N ILE A 190 -9.42 -22.62 -54.29
CA ILE A 190 -8.34 -23.62 -54.34
C ILE A 190 -8.82 -24.98 -54.89
N LYS A 191 -10.06 -25.39 -54.60
CA LYS A 191 -10.66 -26.64 -55.10
C LYS A 191 -10.50 -26.89 -56.62
N PRO A 192 -10.77 -25.92 -57.52
CA PRO A 192 -10.58 -26.12 -58.96
C PRO A 192 -9.10 -26.15 -59.40
N LEU A 193 -8.18 -25.63 -58.57
CA LEU A 193 -6.73 -25.61 -58.86
C LEU A 193 -6.01 -26.86 -58.31
N GLN A 194 -6.56 -27.48 -57.26
CA GLN A 194 -6.03 -28.71 -56.65
C GLN A 194 -5.77 -29.89 -57.60
N PRO A 195 -6.60 -30.23 -58.59
CA PRO A 195 -6.30 -31.36 -59.47
C PRO A 195 -5.11 -31.10 -60.40
N ASN A 196 -4.77 -29.83 -60.68
CA ASN A 196 -3.66 -29.46 -61.57
C ASN A 196 -2.35 -29.21 -60.82
N ILE A 197 -2.43 -28.91 -59.53
CA ILE A 197 -1.27 -28.85 -58.64
C ILE A 197 -1.11 -30.27 -58.11
N SER A 198 -0.14 -31.03 -58.62
CA SER A 198 0.24 -32.31 -58.02
C SER A 198 0.86 -32.05 -56.64
N VAL A 199 0.02 -31.76 -55.64
CA VAL A 199 0.44 -31.62 -54.26
C VAL A 199 0.82 -33.03 -53.83
N GLN A 200 2.12 -33.35 -53.87
CA GLN A 200 2.63 -34.48 -53.09
C GLN A 200 2.04 -34.32 -51.69
N PRO A 201 1.42 -35.37 -51.12
CA PRO A 201 0.87 -35.28 -49.78
C PRO A 201 2.01 -34.93 -48.83
N LEU A 202 2.11 -33.65 -48.46
CA LEU A 202 2.97 -33.24 -47.38
C LEU A 202 2.57 -34.08 -46.17
N PRO A 203 3.51 -34.66 -45.42
CA PRO A 203 3.19 -35.28 -44.13
C PRO A 203 2.37 -34.26 -43.34
N SER A 204 1.24 -34.71 -42.78
CA SER A 204 0.20 -33.87 -42.21
C SER A 204 0.78 -32.72 -41.37
N LEU A 205 0.61 -31.48 -41.85
CA LEU A 205 0.98 -30.22 -41.18
C LEU A 205 0.54 -30.16 -39.70
N GLN A 206 -0.45 -30.96 -39.32
CA GLN A 206 -0.96 -31.08 -37.95
C GLN A 206 0.11 -31.44 -36.92
N GLN A 207 1.17 -32.18 -37.27
CA GLN A 207 2.23 -32.51 -36.28
C GLN A 207 3.31 -31.41 -36.14
N GLN A 208 3.38 -30.45 -37.07
CA GLN A 208 4.44 -29.44 -37.10
C GLN A 208 4.06 -28.14 -36.36
N HIS A 209 2.76 -27.89 -36.15
CA HIS A 209 2.27 -26.73 -35.40
C HIS A 209 2.38 -26.87 -33.87
N ASP A 210 2.79 -28.04 -33.36
CA ASP A 210 2.82 -28.35 -31.92
C ASP A 210 4.09 -27.87 -31.19
N HIS A 211 5.05 -27.26 -31.89
CA HIS A 211 6.23 -26.72 -31.22
C HIS A 211 5.84 -25.47 -30.42
N GLN A 212 5.77 -25.59 -29.09
CA GLN A 212 5.34 -24.50 -28.19
C GLN A 212 6.11 -23.19 -28.39
N LEU A 213 7.39 -23.28 -28.79
CA LEU A 213 8.22 -22.12 -29.11
C LEU A 213 7.81 -21.41 -30.40
N LEU A 214 7.31 -22.15 -31.40
CA LEU A 214 6.94 -21.59 -32.70
C LEU A 214 5.68 -20.71 -32.59
N VAL A 215 4.76 -21.07 -31.68
CA VAL A 215 3.57 -20.25 -31.35
C VAL A 215 3.97 -18.88 -30.79
N LEU A 216 5.11 -18.80 -30.09
CA LEU A 216 5.65 -17.57 -29.50
C LEU A 216 6.67 -16.89 -30.42
N ALA A 217 7.01 -17.49 -31.55
CA ALA A 217 8.01 -16.96 -32.46
C ALA A 217 7.46 -15.71 -33.20
N PRO A 218 8.30 -14.69 -33.44
CA PRO A 218 7.93 -13.56 -34.27
C PRO A 218 7.59 -14.01 -35.70
N PRO A 219 6.69 -13.30 -36.42
CA PRO A 219 6.30 -13.69 -37.77
C PRO A 219 7.46 -13.94 -38.75
N PRO A 220 8.57 -13.16 -38.75
CA PRO A 220 9.70 -13.44 -39.63
C PRO A 220 10.39 -14.78 -39.35
N LEU A 221 10.54 -15.15 -38.08
CA LEU A 221 11.11 -16.44 -37.70
C LEU A 221 10.13 -17.58 -37.96
N TYR A 222 8.83 -17.36 -37.75
CA TYR A 222 7.79 -18.31 -38.10
C TYR A 222 7.82 -18.65 -39.60
N ASN A 223 7.88 -17.64 -40.46
CA ASN A 223 7.97 -17.82 -41.91
C ASN A 223 9.24 -18.57 -42.30
N LEU A 224 10.39 -18.14 -41.75
CA LEU A 224 11.68 -18.78 -41.99
C LEU A 224 11.66 -20.28 -41.65
N TYR A 225 11.10 -20.65 -40.49
CA TYR A 225 10.99 -22.05 -40.07
C TYR A 225 10.22 -22.88 -41.10
N HIS A 226 9.05 -22.39 -41.53
CA HIS A 226 8.22 -23.10 -42.49
C HIS A 226 8.85 -23.18 -43.89
N GLU A 227 9.50 -22.12 -44.36
CA GLU A 227 10.22 -22.12 -45.64
C GLU A 227 11.35 -23.15 -45.64
N ILE A 228 12.19 -23.18 -44.59
CA ILE A 228 13.29 -24.15 -44.49
C ILE A 228 12.74 -25.57 -44.31
N GLN A 229 11.67 -25.76 -43.53
CA GLN A 229 11.05 -27.07 -43.33
C GLN A 229 10.50 -27.63 -44.64
N VAL A 230 9.79 -26.82 -45.42
CA VAL A 230 9.30 -27.21 -46.76
C VAL A 230 10.47 -27.54 -47.69
N PHE A 231 11.53 -26.72 -47.68
CA PHE A 231 12.72 -26.97 -48.50
C PHE A 231 13.44 -28.27 -48.11
N LYS A 232 13.57 -28.53 -46.80
CA LYS A 232 14.13 -29.78 -46.26
C LYS A 232 13.33 -30.98 -46.75
N ASP A 233 12.00 -30.94 -46.59
CA ASP A 233 11.14 -32.08 -46.90
C ASP A 233 11.06 -32.38 -48.41
N LEU A 234 11.24 -31.37 -49.27
CA LEU A 234 11.18 -31.51 -50.73
C LEU A 234 12.54 -31.80 -51.38
N PHE A 235 13.62 -31.14 -50.94
CA PHE A 235 14.90 -31.12 -51.66
C PHE A 235 16.06 -31.71 -50.87
N TYR A 236 16.11 -31.51 -49.54
CA TYR A 236 17.29 -31.86 -48.74
C TYR A 236 16.95 -32.42 -47.35
N ASN A 237 16.63 -33.72 -47.28
CA ASN A 237 16.27 -34.42 -46.04
C ASN A 237 17.38 -34.46 -44.96
N ARG A 238 18.63 -34.13 -45.32
CA ARG A 238 19.77 -34.13 -44.39
C ARG A 238 19.87 -32.85 -43.54
N LEU A 239 19.06 -31.84 -43.83
CA LEU A 239 19.04 -30.60 -43.05
C LEU A 239 18.44 -30.83 -41.66
N THR A 240 19.05 -30.21 -40.67
CA THR A 240 18.53 -30.20 -39.29
C THR A 240 18.16 -28.78 -38.91
N ILE A 241 16.96 -28.62 -38.34
CA ILE A 241 16.40 -27.33 -37.93
C ILE A 241 16.11 -27.46 -36.45
N ASP A 242 16.62 -26.53 -35.65
CA ASP A 242 16.41 -26.46 -34.21
C ASP A 242 15.87 -25.07 -33.83
N ILE A 243 14.95 -25.04 -32.86
CA ILE A 243 14.36 -23.80 -32.35
C ILE A 243 14.91 -23.61 -30.94
N GLN A 244 15.76 -22.60 -30.77
CA GLN A 244 16.43 -22.32 -29.51
C GLN A 244 15.74 -21.17 -28.79
N CYS A 245 15.67 -21.25 -27.47
CA CYS A 245 15.19 -20.15 -26.62
C CYS A 245 16.20 -19.86 -25.52
N LYS A 246 16.65 -18.61 -25.42
CA LYS A 246 17.60 -18.17 -24.40
C LYS A 246 16.97 -17.98 -23.02
N THR A 247 15.64 -17.88 -22.96
CA THR A 247 14.87 -17.61 -21.74
C THR A 247 13.87 -18.75 -21.51
N ASP A 248 13.52 -18.99 -20.24
CA ASP A 248 12.44 -19.93 -19.91
C ASP A 248 11.11 -19.53 -20.59
N ILE A 249 10.40 -20.52 -21.14
CA ILE A 249 9.19 -20.36 -21.94
C ILE A 249 8.10 -19.68 -21.12
N ASP A 250 7.96 -20.04 -19.84
CA ASP A 250 6.92 -19.46 -18.98
C ASP A 250 7.22 -18.00 -18.64
N VAL A 251 8.50 -17.64 -18.52
CA VAL A 251 8.92 -16.24 -18.37
C VAL A 251 8.64 -15.44 -19.64
N LEU A 252 8.93 -16.01 -20.81
CA LEU A 252 8.65 -15.38 -22.11
C LEU A 252 7.15 -15.17 -22.31
N ARG A 253 6.31 -16.18 -22.03
CA ARG A 253 4.84 -16.05 -22.07
C ARG A 253 4.38 -14.93 -21.15
N ASN A 254 4.83 -14.92 -19.90
CA ASN A 254 4.45 -13.91 -18.94
C ASN A 254 4.85 -12.49 -19.40
N GLN A 255 6.02 -12.32 -20.01
CA GLN A 255 6.46 -11.02 -20.56
C GLN A 255 5.60 -10.56 -21.74
N LEU A 256 5.22 -11.47 -22.65
CA LEU A 256 4.38 -11.15 -23.80
C LEU A 256 2.93 -10.82 -23.39
N TYR A 257 2.37 -11.54 -22.41
CA TYR A 257 0.99 -11.33 -21.95
C TYR A 257 0.81 -10.18 -20.94
N ARG A 258 1.87 -9.75 -20.24
CA ARG A 258 1.81 -8.58 -19.34
C ARG A 258 1.74 -7.23 -20.04
N GLY A 259 1.68 -7.21 -21.38
CA GLY A 259 1.36 -6.08 -22.23
C GLY A 259 1.81 -4.71 -21.71
N ALA A 260 3.03 -4.28 -22.03
CA ALA A 260 3.47 -2.87 -22.12
C ALA A 260 3.11 -1.86 -20.98
N GLY A 261 2.53 -2.28 -19.86
CA GLY A 261 1.85 -1.38 -18.92
C GLY A 261 2.30 -1.49 -17.46
N GLY A 262 3.33 -2.28 -17.14
CA GLY A 262 3.67 -2.52 -15.73
C GLY A 262 5.00 -3.23 -15.50
N SER A 263 6.10 -2.62 -15.95
CA SER A 263 7.42 -2.86 -15.37
C SER A 263 8.33 -1.64 -15.56
N THR A 264 8.35 -0.77 -14.55
CA THR A 264 9.50 0.08 -14.26
C THR A 264 10.63 -0.85 -13.79
N GLY A 265 11.45 -1.32 -14.72
CA GLY A 265 12.56 -2.22 -14.39
C GLY A 265 13.22 -2.72 -15.66
N THR A 266 14.35 -2.11 -16.00
CA THR A 266 15.20 -2.32 -17.17
C THR A 266 14.53 -2.02 -18.51
N ALA A 267 14.86 -0.85 -19.06
CA ALA A 267 14.82 -0.62 -20.49
C ALA A 267 15.43 -1.85 -21.17
N ALA A 268 14.65 -2.57 -21.98
CA ALA A 268 15.22 -3.44 -22.98
C ALA A 268 16.19 -2.56 -23.76
N THR A 269 17.49 -2.80 -23.58
CA THR A 269 18.53 -2.13 -24.35
C THR A 269 18.15 -2.33 -25.81
N THR A 270 18.16 -1.24 -26.58
CA THR A 270 17.55 -1.12 -27.92
C THR A 270 18.05 -2.15 -28.95
N ASN A 271 19.03 -2.98 -28.60
CA ASN A 271 19.81 -3.84 -29.47
C ASN A 271 19.88 -5.29 -28.98
N GLN A 272 18.86 -5.79 -28.25
CA GLN A 272 18.81 -7.22 -27.89
C GLN A 272 17.94 -8.02 -28.88
N PRO A 273 18.39 -9.20 -29.32
CA PRO A 273 17.58 -10.06 -30.16
C PRO A 273 16.40 -10.62 -29.36
N PHE A 274 15.35 -11.00 -30.08
CA PHE A 274 14.24 -11.73 -29.53
C PHE A 274 14.74 -13.05 -28.91
N PRO A 275 14.18 -13.51 -27.77
CA PRO A 275 14.70 -14.66 -27.05
C PRO A 275 14.67 -15.99 -27.82
N ILE A 276 13.82 -16.09 -28.85
CA ILE A 276 13.76 -17.24 -29.75
C ILE A 276 14.66 -17.01 -30.97
N SER A 277 15.49 -18.00 -31.29
CA SER A 277 16.32 -18.07 -32.49
C SER A 277 16.11 -19.40 -33.22
N ILE A 278 16.42 -19.42 -34.52
CA ILE A 278 16.34 -20.63 -35.35
C ILE A 278 17.75 -21.01 -35.76
N ALA A 279 18.13 -22.26 -35.55
CA ALA A 279 19.42 -22.80 -35.97
C ALA A 279 19.21 -23.80 -37.10
N LEU A 280 19.83 -23.55 -38.25
CA LEU A 280 19.86 -24.44 -39.41
C LEU A 280 21.26 -25.07 -39.51
N SER A 281 21.34 -26.39 -39.46
CA SER A 281 22.58 -27.13 -39.61
C SER A 281 22.59 -27.93 -40.92
N ILE A 282 23.61 -27.64 -41.73
CA ILE A 282 23.83 -28.16 -43.08
C ILE A 282 25.08 -29.06 -43.05
N PRO A 283 24.94 -30.40 -43.10
CA PRO A 283 26.09 -31.29 -43.13
C PRO A 283 26.71 -31.39 -44.53
N SER A 284 28.02 -31.27 -44.64
CA SER A 284 28.77 -31.46 -45.88
C SER A 284 28.82 -32.93 -46.26
N THR A 285 28.62 -33.22 -47.55
CA THR A 285 28.78 -34.59 -48.06
C THR A 285 30.23 -34.99 -48.29
N LYS A 286 31.16 -34.03 -48.34
CA LYS A 286 32.56 -34.27 -48.76
C LYS A 286 33.53 -34.33 -47.57
N ASN A 287 33.40 -33.40 -46.62
CA ASN A 287 34.47 -33.15 -45.64
C ASN A 287 34.07 -33.44 -44.18
N GLN A 288 32.90 -34.05 -43.94
CA GLN A 288 32.30 -34.20 -42.59
C GLN A 288 32.11 -32.88 -41.82
N SER A 289 32.35 -31.74 -42.46
CA SER A 289 32.12 -30.41 -41.89
C SER A 289 30.63 -30.10 -41.84
N THR A 290 30.22 -29.27 -40.89
CA THR A 290 28.83 -28.83 -40.72
C THR A 290 28.79 -27.30 -40.69
N LEU A 291 27.99 -26.72 -41.59
CA LEU A 291 27.69 -25.30 -41.59
C LEU A 291 26.45 -25.05 -40.74
N LEU A 292 26.61 -24.30 -39.65
CA LEU A 292 25.54 -23.87 -38.76
C LEU A 292 25.17 -22.42 -39.06
N LEU A 293 23.89 -22.15 -39.28
CA LEU A 293 23.34 -20.81 -39.50
C LEU A 293 22.34 -20.50 -38.39
N GLU A 294 22.67 -19.55 -37.52
CA GLU A 294 21.76 -19.11 -36.46
C GLU A 294 21.09 -17.79 -36.84
N PHE A 295 19.76 -17.78 -36.83
CA PHE A 295 18.94 -16.63 -37.18
C PHE A 295 18.38 -15.96 -35.93
N TYR A 296 18.63 -14.66 -35.80
CA TYR A 296 18.14 -13.83 -34.71
C TYR A 296 17.24 -12.72 -35.25
N TYR A 297 16.13 -12.44 -34.56
CA TYR A 297 15.23 -11.35 -34.93
C TYR A 297 15.35 -10.19 -33.95
N TYR A 298 15.42 -8.96 -34.45
CA TYR A 298 15.45 -7.73 -33.66
C TYR A 298 14.12 -6.99 -33.83
N PRO A 299 13.18 -7.06 -32.85
CA PRO A 299 11.84 -6.49 -33.00
C PRO A 299 11.82 -4.98 -33.21
N ILE A 300 12.74 -4.25 -32.55
CA ILE A 300 12.84 -2.79 -32.64
C ILE A 300 13.31 -2.36 -34.03
N MET A 301 14.34 -3.03 -34.56
CA MET A 301 14.92 -2.74 -35.87
C MET A 301 14.15 -3.41 -37.02
N LYS A 302 13.23 -4.33 -36.71
CA LYS A 302 12.51 -5.19 -37.67
C LYS A 302 13.45 -5.88 -38.65
N LEU A 303 14.52 -6.46 -38.11
CA LEU A 303 15.64 -7.01 -38.87
C LEU A 303 15.95 -8.43 -38.42
N VAL A 304 16.33 -9.28 -39.35
CA VAL A 304 16.89 -10.61 -39.06
C VAL A 304 18.40 -10.57 -39.26
N THR A 305 19.18 -11.15 -38.34
CA THR A 305 20.62 -11.33 -38.53
C THR A 305 20.94 -12.82 -38.58
N VAL A 306 22.02 -13.16 -39.27
CA VAL A 306 22.52 -14.53 -39.39
C VAL A 306 23.92 -14.60 -38.81
N ASN A 307 24.14 -15.52 -37.87
CA ASN A 307 25.46 -15.86 -37.37
C ASN A 307 25.89 -17.21 -37.98
N PRO A 308 26.72 -17.21 -39.03
CA PRO A 308 27.21 -18.44 -39.64
C PRO A 308 28.42 -18.98 -38.87
N SER A 309 28.50 -20.30 -38.71
CA SER A 309 29.63 -20.98 -38.09
C SER A 309 29.94 -22.28 -38.82
N LEU A 310 31.19 -22.44 -39.26
CA LEU A 310 31.67 -23.67 -39.90
C LEU A 310 32.46 -24.49 -38.88
N ASP A 311 31.94 -25.64 -38.47
CA ASP A 311 32.56 -26.49 -37.43
C ASP A 311 32.93 -25.72 -36.15
N GLY A 312 32.13 -24.72 -35.78
CA GLY A 312 32.37 -23.84 -34.63
C GLY A 312 33.18 -22.57 -34.95
N ASN A 313 33.67 -22.39 -36.18
CA ASN A 313 34.39 -21.21 -36.61
C ASN A 313 33.49 -20.21 -37.35
N GLU A 314 33.15 -19.11 -36.68
CA GLU A 314 32.29 -18.05 -37.22
C GLU A 314 32.91 -17.32 -38.42
N GLN A 315 34.23 -17.07 -38.40
CA GLN A 315 34.91 -16.35 -39.48
C GLN A 315 34.91 -17.16 -40.79
N ALA A 316 35.13 -18.47 -40.67
CA ALA A 316 35.09 -19.38 -41.82
C ALA A 316 33.66 -19.49 -42.38
N GLY A 317 32.63 -19.56 -41.53
CA GLY A 317 31.24 -19.53 -41.95
C GLY A 317 30.87 -18.23 -42.67
N GLN A 318 31.35 -17.09 -42.16
CA GLN A 318 31.10 -15.78 -42.76
C GLN A 318 31.70 -15.65 -44.16
N GLN A 319 32.90 -16.18 -44.40
CA GLN A 319 33.57 -16.16 -45.71
C GLN A 319 32.82 -16.96 -46.78
N ILE A 320 32.01 -17.95 -46.39
CA ILE A 320 31.19 -18.74 -47.31
C ILE A 320 29.96 -17.94 -47.78
N LEU A 321 29.37 -17.12 -46.92
CA LEU A 321 28.11 -16.43 -47.20
C LEU A 321 28.26 -15.05 -47.87
N GLU A 322 29.37 -14.34 -47.65
CA GLU A 322 29.61 -13.03 -48.29
C GLU A 322 29.63 -13.04 -49.83
N PRO A 323 30.21 -14.06 -50.51
CA PRO A 323 30.21 -14.12 -51.97
C PRO A 323 28.85 -14.42 -52.59
N LEU A 324 27.95 -15.03 -51.82
CA LEU A 324 26.77 -15.73 -52.33
C LEU A 324 25.73 -14.84 -53.03
N ALA A 325 25.69 -13.55 -52.69
CA ALA A 325 24.67 -12.64 -53.22
C ALA A 325 25.22 -11.27 -53.64
N LYS A 326 26.56 -11.10 -53.70
CA LYS A 326 27.21 -9.77 -53.72
C LYS A 326 26.66 -8.85 -52.62
N ASP A 327 26.14 -9.46 -51.57
CA ASP A 327 25.37 -8.83 -50.52
C ASP A 327 26.34 -8.47 -49.40
N LYS A 328 26.66 -7.18 -49.29
CA LYS A 328 27.51 -6.66 -48.23
C LYS A 328 26.75 -6.50 -46.91
N GLY A 329 25.48 -6.91 -46.85
CA GLY A 329 24.53 -6.69 -45.76
C GLY A 329 23.83 -5.34 -45.87
N LEU A 330 22.72 -5.17 -45.13
CA LEU A 330 21.85 -3.98 -45.12
C LEU A 330 22.48 -2.71 -44.51
N TYR A 331 23.80 -2.64 -44.41
CA TYR A 331 24.53 -1.62 -43.67
C TYR A 331 24.50 -0.22 -44.29
N HIS A 332 24.10 -0.07 -45.56
CA HIS A 332 24.44 1.15 -46.30
C HIS A 332 23.33 2.21 -46.45
N ASN A 333 22.05 1.83 -46.52
CA ASN A 333 21.01 2.79 -46.98
C ASN A 333 19.70 2.84 -46.16
N TYR A 334 19.38 1.85 -45.32
CA TYR A 334 18.19 1.94 -44.44
C TYR A 334 18.43 2.73 -43.14
N PHE A 335 19.68 3.05 -42.85
CA PHE A 335 20.13 3.74 -41.66
C PHE A 335 20.82 5.06 -42.06
N GLU A 336 20.16 5.88 -42.89
CA GLU A 336 20.66 7.15 -43.42
C GLU A 336 20.98 8.23 -42.36
N SER A 337 20.69 8.02 -41.08
CA SER A 337 21.23 8.90 -40.04
C SER A 337 22.64 8.46 -39.67
N GLU A 338 23.66 9.13 -40.24
CA GLU A 338 25.08 8.98 -39.90
C GLU A 338 25.42 9.24 -38.41
N THR A 339 24.45 9.51 -37.52
CA THR A 339 24.75 9.85 -36.13
C THR A 339 24.64 8.71 -35.12
N ASP A 340 23.73 7.70 -35.24
CA ASP A 340 23.43 6.85 -34.07
C ASP A 340 23.36 5.32 -34.27
N LEU A 341 23.43 4.77 -35.49
CA LEU A 341 23.21 3.32 -35.73
C LEU A 341 24.38 2.67 -36.46
N ASN A 342 25.62 2.98 -36.05
CA ASN A 342 26.77 2.22 -36.50
C ASN A 342 26.65 0.79 -35.93
N VAL A 343 26.44 -0.22 -36.78
CA VAL A 343 26.24 -1.61 -36.34
C VAL A 343 27.42 -2.15 -35.52
N ASN A 344 28.63 -1.63 -35.74
CA ASN A 344 29.79 -1.93 -34.89
C ASN A 344 29.67 -1.37 -33.46
N LYS A 345 28.91 -0.28 -33.27
CA LYS A 345 28.54 0.24 -31.94
C LYS A 345 27.35 -0.50 -31.33
N GLN A 346 26.49 -1.11 -32.14
CA GLN A 346 25.24 -1.72 -31.66
C GLN A 346 25.39 -3.15 -31.13
N GLN A 347 26.56 -3.79 -31.27
CA GLN A 347 26.84 -5.15 -30.77
C GLN A 347 25.76 -6.16 -31.20
N LEU A 348 25.32 -6.09 -32.46
CA LEU A 348 24.39 -7.09 -33.00
C LEU A 348 25.10 -8.45 -33.13
N ILE A 349 24.34 -9.53 -32.91
CA ILE A 349 24.82 -10.90 -33.10
C ILE A 349 24.57 -11.26 -34.56
N GLY A 350 25.64 -11.60 -35.30
CA GLY A 350 25.57 -11.94 -36.72
C GLY A 350 25.42 -10.74 -37.66
N LYS A 351 25.23 -11.01 -38.95
CA LYS A 351 25.09 -9.98 -40.00
C LYS A 351 23.68 -9.96 -40.61
N PRO A 352 23.11 -8.78 -40.91
CA PRO A 352 21.81 -8.65 -41.55
C PRO A 352 21.94 -8.74 -43.07
N PHE A 353 21.96 -9.95 -43.59
CA PHE A 353 21.94 -10.18 -45.03
C PHE A 353 20.56 -9.85 -45.63
N ILE A 354 20.56 -9.28 -46.82
CA ILE A 354 19.37 -8.99 -47.63
C ILE A 354 18.65 -10.30 -47.96
N TRP A 355 19.39 -11.34 -48.37
CA TRP A 355 18.79 -12.64 -48.69
C TRP A 355 18.08 -13.26 -47.49
N ALA A 356 18.61 -13.08 -46.27
CA ALA A 356 17.99 -13.60 -45.05
C ALA A 356 16.68 -12.89 -44.75
N GLN A 357 16.60 -11.59 -45.01
CA GLN A 357 15.34 -10.85 -44.90
C GLN A 357 14.29 -11.41 -45.84
N TYR A 358 14.66 -11.62 -47.11
CA TYR A 358 13.73 -12.12 -48.12
C TYR A 358 13.15 -13.49 -47.75
N ILE A 359 13.98 -14.43 -47.28
CA ILE A 359 13.49 -15.76 -46.85
C ILE A 359 12.51 -15.62 -45.67
N THR A 360 12.72 -14.66 -44.77
CA THR A 360 11.82 -14.44 -43.62
C THR A 360 10.52 -13.71 -43.99
N GLY A 361 10.34 -13.34 -45.26
CA GLY A 361 9.21 -12.56 -45.75
C GLY A 361 9.32 -11.06 -45.48
N LEU A 362 10.49 -10.58 -45.05
CA LEU A 362 10.79 -9.16 -44.93
C LEU A 362 11.31 -8.64 -46.27
N SER A 363 10.49 -7.86 -46.96
CA SER A 363 10.88 -7.20 -48.20
C SER A 363 11.36 -5.78 -47.91
N PHE A 364 12.60 -5.49 -48.29
CA PHE A 364 13.16 -4.15 -48.32
C PHE A 364 13.12 -3.65 -49.76
N LEU A 365 12.75 -2.39 -49.97
CA LEU A 365 12.89 -1.75 -51.27
C LEU A 365 14.37 -1.76 -51.69
N PRO A 366 14.68 -2.12 -52.94
CA PRO A 366 16.05 -2.05 -53.42
C PRO A 366 16.54 -0.61 -53.45
N ASP A 367 17.84 -0.44 -53.23
CA ASP A 367 18.51 0.85 -53.35
C ASP A 367 18.51 1.28 -54.81
N LEU A 368 17.61 2.20 -55.16
CA LEU A 368 17.60 2.84 -56.46
C LEU A 368 18.60 4.00 -56.40
N ALA A 369 19.72 3.88 -57.11
CA ALA A 369 20.59 5.03 -57.30
C ALA A 369 19.78 6.13 -58.01
N VAL A 370 20.00 7.41 -57.65
CA VAL A 370 19.31 8.55 -58.29
C VAL A 370 19.53 8.53 -59.82
N GLU A 371 20.66 7.98 -60.25
CA GLU A 371 21.04 7.73 -61.64
C GLU A 371 20.11 6.70 -62.32
N ASP A 372 19.73 5.62 -61.63
CA ASP A 372 18.85 4.57 -62.14
C ASP A 372 17.39 5.05 -62.25
N ILE A 373 16.95 5.93 -61.34
CA ILE A 373 15.61 6.54 -61.38
C ILE A 373 15.45 7.42 -62.63
N SER A 374 16.54 8.00 -63.13
CA SER A 374 16.53 8.85 -64.32
C SER A 374 16.60 8.06 -65.64
N ASN A 375 16.89 6.77 -65.59
CA ASN A 375 17.02 5.91 -66.76
C ASN A 375 15.64 5.39 -67.20
N LYS A 376 15.15 5.83 -68.37
CA LYS A 376 13.83 5.45 -68.90
C LYS A 376 13.72 3.97 -69.27
N ASP A 377 14.84 3.28 -69.41
CA ASP A 377 14.93 1.85 -69.70
C ASP A 377 15.02 1.00 -68.43
N TYR A 378 15.05 1.62 -67.23
CA TYR A 378 15.05 0.90 -65.96
C TYR A 378 13.65 0.39 -65.64
N HIS A 379 13.41 -0.91 -65.85
CA HIS A 379 12.15 -1.54 -65.49
C HIS A 379 12.26 -2.17 -64.11
N LEU A 380 11.31 -1.86 -63.21
CA LEU A 380 11.19 -2.48 -61.88
C LEU A 380 11.12 -4.03 -61.93
N GLN A 381 10.84 -4.59 -63.12
CA GLN A 381 10.78 -6.03 -63.40
C GLN A 381 12.14 -6.72 -63.43
N ASP A 382 13.25 -5.98 -63.54
CA ASP A 382 14.60 -6.54 -63.52
C ASP A 382 15.03 -6.97 -62.10
N PHE A 383 14.33 -6.49 -61.07
CA PHE A 383 14.38 -7.09 -59.73
C PHE A 383 13.46 -8.31 -59.66
N LYS A 384 13.91 -9.43 -60.21
CA LYS A 384 13.35 -10.73 -59.84
C LYS A 384 14.10 -11.22 -58.60
N PRO A 385 13.55 -11.07 -57.38
CA PRO A 385 14.21 -11.60 -56.19
C PRO A 385 14.37 -13.12 -56.35
N LYS A 386 15.55 -13.63 -55.97
CA LYS A 386 15.77 -15.07 -55.90
C LYS A 386 14.73 -15.68 -54.95
N THR A 387 14.16 -16.81 -55.33
CA THR A 387 13.23 -17.54 -54.46
C THR A 387 13.98 -18.12 -53.25
N SER A 388 13.27 -18.40 -52.15
CA SER A 388 13.87 -19.05 -50.97
C SER A 388 14.65 -20.32 -51.34
N ASN A 389 14.10 -21.12 -52.27
CA ASN A 389 14.71 -22.34 -52.75
C ASN A 389 16.02 -22.10 -53.52
N GLU A 390 16.06 -21.07 -54.37
CA GLU A 390 17.28 -20.69 -55.11
C GLU A 390 18.37 -20.26 -54.13
N ILE A 391 18.03 -19.44 -53.14
CA ILE A 391 18.99 -18.97 -52.12
C ILE A 391 19.52 -20.15 -51.29
N LEU A 392 18.64 -21.02 -50.77
CA LEU A 392 19.03 -22.18 -49.96
C LEU A 392 19.88 -23.18 -50.76
N THR A 393 19.54 -23.40 -52.03
CA THR A 393 20.34 -24.26 -52.92
C THR A 393 21.71 -23.67 -53.14
N GLU A 394 21.80 -22.36 -53.38
CA GLU A 394 23.07 -21.67 -53.57
C GLU A 394 23.97 -21.79 -52.34
N ILE A 395 23.41 -21.59 -51.13
CA ILE A 395 24.12 -21.76 -49.85
C ILE A 395 24.70 -23.18 -49.78
N ILE A 396 23.88 -24.19 -50.06
CA ILE A 396 24.31 -25.60 -50.01
C ILE A 396 25.36 -25.91 -51.07
N THR A 397 25.28 -25.33 -52.27
CA THR A 397 26.27 -25.57 -53.33
C THR A 397 27.59 -24.82 -53.12
N SER A 398 27.57 -23.72 -52.37
CA SER A 398 28.78 -22.95 -52.02
C SER A 398 29.62 -23.60 -50.93
N PHE A 399 29.02 -24.54 -50.20
CA PHE A 399 29.61 -25.33 -49.14
C PHE A 399 30.00 -26.73 -49.64
#